data_AF-A0A655X3V0-F1
#
_entry.id   AF-A0A655X3V0-F1
#
_cell.length_a   1.000
_cell.length_b   1.000
_cell.length_c   1.000
_cell.angle_alpha   90.00
_cell.angle_beta   90.00
_cell.angle_gamma   90.00
#
_symmetry.space_group_name_H-M   'P 1'
#
loop_
_entity.id
_entity.type
_entity.pdbx_description
1 polymer ?
#
loop_
_entity_poly.entity_id
_entity_poly.type
_entity_poly.pdbx_seq_one_letter_code
_entity_poly.pdbx_strand_id
1 'polypeptide(L)'
;MELMSASLANQGECDVKSAKVRKEILDWVNARVVQELKALKPTYESLRDLYRAERHCERLHQLFEQQQTEYKVDFEGVGFALFEHIDRIETQYHSLLKKQEKAQPPKLKFWQRGYALFTLGVLGVALGMVGGYWGWPWFYTTPYAAPQRITTLNEASQTQALLNDSSTSERARWQHDLIPLYRDTLQQNLTISFSEPKRHAITQLNLLRTLYPENEQVNALSQEFALQQQQALEQTALFVAKFSEIRTKMANISLLAKRGKWAELEKQTKSLEEFAVSLSPIYGRVDYVQGLLEQGDVTNAQKEFAILKQRLDSLSWKIAELEQRIGDAALLQ
;
A
#
# COMPACT_ATOMS: atom_id res chain seq x y z
N MET A 1 -17.58 -10.39 28.20
CA MET A 1 -17.32 -10.22 26.76
C MET A 1 -15.94 -10.75 26.37
N GLU A 2 -14.84 -10.22 26.90
CA GLU A 2 -13.48 -10.68 26.55
C GLU A 2 -13.25 -12.19 26.78
N LEU A 3 -13.58 -12.68 27.98
CA LEU A 3 -13.49 -14.12 28.31
C LEU A 3 -14.34 -15.00 27.38
N MET A 4 -15.54 -14.52 27.00
CA MET A 4 -16.40 -15.24 26.07
C MET A 4 -15.74 -15.30 24.68
N SER A 5 -15.18 -14.19 24.21
CA SER A 5 -14.50 -14.13 22.92
C SER A 5 -13.28 -15.04 22.86
N ALA A 6 -12.50 -15.11 23.95
CA ALA A 6 -11.36 -16.01 24.07
C ALA A 6 -11.80 -17.49 24.16
N SER A 7 -12.89 -17.77 24.89
CA SER A 7 -13.41 -19.13 25.01
C SER A 7 -13.96 -19.68 23.69
N LEU A 8 -14.60 -18.84 22.87
CA LEU A 8 -15.14 -19.22 21.57
C LEU A 8 -14.03 -19.34 20.52
N ALA A 9 -13.01 -18.48 20.56
CA ALA A 9 -11.86 -18.58 19.67
C ALA A 9 -11.05 -19.86 19.86
N ASN A 10 -11.05 -20.44 21.07
CA ASN A 10 -10.28 -21.65 21.40
C ASN A 10 -11.08 -22.96 21.27
N GLN A 11 -12.35 -22.90 20.84
CA GLN A 11 -13.18 -24.09 20.65
C GLN A 11 -13.14 -24.55 19.18
N GLY A 12 -12.97 -25.86 18.96
CA GLY A 12 -12.96 -26.48 17.63
C GLY A 12 -14.35 -26.68 17.02
N GLU A 13 -14.39 -27.41 15.90
CA GLU A 13 -15.62 -27.72 15.14
C GLU A 13 -16.71 -28.34 16.04
N CYS A 14 -17.95 -27.87 15.86
CA CYS A 14 -19.08 -28.26 16.70
C CYS A 14 -20.07 -29.14 15.96
N ASP A 15 -20.49 -30.23 16.61
CA ASP A 15 -21.67 -31.00 16.22
C ASP A 15 -22.94 -30.14 16.29
N VAL A 16 -23.95 -30.46 15.46
CA VAL A 16 -25.20 -29.71 15.28
C VAL A 16 -25.96 -29.56 16.59
N LYS A 17 -25.95 -30.59 17.45
CA LYS A 17 -26.57 -30.54 18.78
C LYS A 17 -25.86 -29.56 19.71
N SER A 18 -24.54 -29.52 19.67
CA SER A 18 -23.70 -28.60 20.45
C SER A 18 -23.85 -27.16 19.95
N ALA A 19 -24.07 -26.97 18.66
CA ALA A 19 -24.34 -25.65 18.07
C ALA A 19 -25.64 -25.04 18.59
N LYS A 20 -26.72 -25.83 18.64
CA LYS A 20 -28.00 -25.37 19.20
C LYS A 20 -27.89 -24.97 20.68
N VAL A 21 -27.23 -25.79 21.50
CA VAL A 21 -27.03 -25.49 22.94
C VAL A 21 -26.18 -24.23 23.12
N ARG A 22 -25.14 -24.06 22.30
CA ARG A 22 -24.29 -22.86 22.33
C ARG A 22 -25.08 -21.59 22.01
N LYS A 23 -25.97 -21.64 21.01
CA LYS A 23 -26.87 -20.55 20.68
C LYS A 23 -27.75 -20.17 21.88
N GLU A 24 -28.42 -21.14 22.49
CA GLU A 24 -29.31 -20.90 23.64
C GLU A 24 -28.56 -20.29 24.84
N ILE A 25 -27.33 -20.75 25.12
CA ILE A 25 -26.49 -20.18 26.17
C ILE A 25 -26.11 -18.73 25.84
N LEU A 26 -25.71 -18.44 24.61
CA LEU A 26 -25.32 -17.09 24.20
C LEU A 26 -26.50 -16.13 24.18
N ASP A 27 -27.67 -16.56 23.73
CA ASP A 27 -28.90 -15.77 23.78
C ASP A 27 -29.27 -15.42 25.24
N TRP A 28 -29.13 -16.39 26.15
CA TRP A 28 -29.34 -16.17 27.58
C TRP A 28 -28.32 -15.19 28.18
N VAL A 29 -27.03 -15.35 27.86
CA VAL A 29 -25.98 -14.44 28.33
C VAL A 29 -26.20 -13.04 27.77
N ASN A 30 -26.54 -12.90 26.49
CA ASN A 30 -26.85 -11.61 25.87
C ASN A 30 -28.01 -10.92 26.58
N ALA A 31 -29.11 -11.63 26.83
CA ALA A 31 -30.25 -11.07 27.56
C ALA A 31 -29.84 -10.54 28.95
N ARG A 32 -28.96 -11.25 29.66
CA ARG A 32 -28.47 -10.79 30.97
C ARG A 32 -27.51 -9.61 30.86
N VAL A 33 -26.56 -9.67 29.92
CA VAL A 33 -25.57 -8.62 29.69
C VAL A 33 -26.25 -7.31 29.28
N VAL A 34 -27.28 -7.34 28.43
CA VAL A 34 -28.05 -6.14 28.08
C VAL A 34 -28.69 -5.50 29.31
N GLN A 35 -29.26 -6.30 30.21
CA GLN A 35 -29.87 -5.79 31.45
C GLN A 35 -28.84 -5.14 32.36
N GLU A 36 -27.69 -5.81 32.56
CA GLU A 36 -26.60 -5.28 33.38
C GLU A 36 -26.01 -4.01 32.77
N LEU A 37 -25.78 -3.99 31.45
CA LEU A 37 -25.28 -2.82 30.74
C LEU A 37 -26.21 -1.63 30.90
N LYS A 38 -27.51 -1.80 30.70
CA LYS A 38 -28.50 -0.72 30.89
C LYS A 38 -28.59 -0.23 32.34
N ALA A 39 -28.28 -1.08 33.31
CA ALA A 39 -28.25 -0.72 34.73
C ALA A 39 -26.95 0.01 35.12
N LEU A 40 -25.87 -0.14 34.34
CA LEU A 40 -24.63 0.57 34.58
C LEU A 40 -24.82 2.08 34.39
N LYS A 41 -24.13 2.84 35.23
CA LYS A 41 -23.99 4.29 35.11
C LYS A 41 -22.52 4.63 34.86
N PRO A 42 -22.02 4.35 33.64
CA PRO A 42 -20.62 4.55 33.33
C PRO A 42 -20.24 6.03 33.40
N THR A 43 -19.04 6.30 33.90
CA THR A 43 -18.42 7.64 33.94
C THR A 43 -17.34 7.74 32.86
N TYR A 44 -16.78 8.93 32.65
CA TYR A 44 -15.79 9.17 31.60
C TYR A 44 -14.57 8.23 31.68
N GLU A 45 -14.12 7.86 32.88
CA GLU A 45 -13.01 6.92 33.07
C GLU A 45 -13.30 5.52 32.51
N SER A 46 -14.58 5.13 32.51
CA SER A 46 -15.03 3.84 31.95
C SER A 46 -15.25 3.85 30.44
N LEU A 47 -15.09 5.00 29.77
CA LEU A 47 -15.28 5.12 28.31
C LEU A 47 -14.34 4.17 27.54
N ARG A 48 -13.09 4.07 27.98
CA ARG A 48 -12.11 3.15 27.39
C ARG A 48 -12.56 1.68 27.49
N ASP A 49 -13.13 1.31 28.63
CA ASP A 49 -13.58 -0.06 28.87
C ASP A 49 -14.88 -0.36 28.12
N LEU A 50 -15.75 0.63 27.91
CA LEU A 50 -16.93 0.52 27.05
C LEU A 50 -16.53 0.26 25.58
N TYR A 51 -15.57 1.03 25.05
CA TYR A 51 -15.02 0.80 23.71
C TYR A 51 -14.35 -0.57 23.56
N ARG A 52 -13.64 -1.02 24.60
CA ARG A 52 -13.07 -2.38 24.63
C ARG A 52 -14.18 -3.43 24.59
N ALA A 53 -15.26 -3.24 25.35
CA ALA A 53 -16.39 -4.16 25.37
C ALA A 53 -17.14 -4.20 24.02
N GLU A 54 -17.32 -3.06 23.35
CA GLU A 54 -17.91 -2.95 22.02
C GLU A 54 -17.11 -3.77 21.00
N ARG A 55 -15.79 -3.57 20.97
CA ARG A 55 -14.89 -4.31 20.07
C ARG A 55 -14.93 -5.83 20.31
N HIS A 56 -15.05 -6.25 21.57
CA HIS A 56 -15.21 -7.68 21.87
C HIS A 56 -16.61 -8.21 21.50
N CYS A 57 -17.65 -7.38 21.54
CA CYS A 57 -18.99 -7.73 21.08
C CYS A 57 -19.03 -7.96 19.56
N GLU A 58 -18.40 -7.06 18.80
CA GLU A 58 -18.26 -7.20 17.35
C GLU A 58 -17.44 -8.46 16.98
N ARG A 59 -16.32 -8.68 17.67
CA ARG A 59 -15.50 -9.88 17.48
C ARG A 59 -16.25 -11.17 17.81
N LEU A 60 -17.11 -11.16 18.84
CA LEU A 60 -17.96 -12.29 19.19
C LEU A 60 -18.96 -12.62 18.10
N HIS A 61 -19.59 -11.59 17.52
CA HIS A 61 -20.50 -11.74 16.39
C HIS A 61 -19.79 -12.37 15.18
N GLN A 62 -18.62 -11.84 14.80
CA GLN A 62 -17.81 -12.36 13.68
C GLN A 62 -17.35 -13.81 13.90
N LEU A 63 -16.85 -14.15 15.09
CA LEU A 63 -16.44 -15.51 15.41
C LEU A 63 -17.61 -16.50 15.35
N PHE A 64 -18.80 -16.04 15.74
CA PHE A 64 -19.98 -16.88 15.72
C PHE A 64 -20.49 -17.12 14.29
N GLU A 65 -20.48 -16.09 13.43
CA GLU A 65 -20.80 -16.24 12.00
C GLU A 65 -19.83 -17.19 11.27
N GLN A 66 -18.55 -17.17 11.65
CA GLN A 66 -17.53 -18.05 11.05
C GLN A 66 -17.67 -19.51 11.50
N GLN A 67 -18.06 -19.77 12.75
CA GLN A 67 -18.13 -21.12 13.31
C GLN A 67 -19.47 -21.81 13.10
N GLN A 68 -20.58 -21.07 12.99
CA GLN A 68 -21.93 -21.65 12.92
C GLN A 68 -22.81 -20.89 11.91
N THR A 69 -23.09 -21.52 10.77
CA THR A 69 -23.92 -20.94 9.70
C THR A 69 -25.42 -21.21 9.88
N GLU A 70 -25.80 -22.21 10.67
CA GLU A 70 -27.18 -22.68 10.78
C GLU A 70 -28.00 -21.95 11.87
N TYR A 71 -27.36 -21.53 12.95
CA TYR A 71 -28.02 -20.86 14.08
C TYR A 71 -27.40 -19.49 14.30
N LYS A 72 -28.18 -18.41 14.13
CA LYS A 72 -27.73 -17.03 14.39
C LYS A 72 -28.06 -16.60 15.82
N VAL A 73 -27.10 -15.99 16.50
CA VAL A 73 -27.27 -15.30 17.80
C VAL A 73 -27.27 -13.80 17.53
N ASP A 74 -28.24 -13.10 18.11
CA ASP A 74 -28.37 -11.65 17.98
C ASP A 74 -27.59 -10.93 19.08
N PHE A 75 -26.58 -10.16 18.68
CA PHE A 75 -25.76 -9.31 19.55
C PHE A 75 -26.11 -7.82 19.43
N GLU A 76 -27.06 -7.45 18.58
CA GLU A 76 -27.44 -6.05 18.32
C GLU A 76 -27.92 -5.35 19.60
N GLY A 77 -28.67 -6.05 20.46
CA GLY A 77 -29.14 -5.48 21.73
C GLY A 77 -28.01 -5.12 22.70
N VAL A 78 -26.91 -5.87 22.70
CA VAL A 78 -25.71 -5.59 23.52
C VAL A 78 -24.93 -4.44 22.91
N GLY A 79 -24.73 -4.45 21.59
CA GLY A 79 -24.08 -3.37 20.86
C GLY A 79 -24.80 -2.03 21.03
N PHE A 80 -26.13 -2.03 20.92
CA PHE A 80 -26.94 -0.83 21.11
C PHE A 80 -26.81 -0.24 22.52
N ALA A 81 -26.85 -1.08 23.56
CA ALA A 81 -26.68 -0.60 24.94
C ALA A 81 -25.28 0.00 25.17
N LEU A 82 -24.23 -0.59 24.61
CA LEU A 82 -22.87 -0.05 24.69
C LEU A 82 -22.76 1.29 23.96
N PHE A 83 -23.29 1.37 22.74
CA PHE A 83 -23.31 2.57 21.93
C PHE A 83 -24.03 3.73 22.62
N GLU A 84 -25.22 3.48 23.19
CA GLU A 84 -26.00 4.51 23.91
C GLU A 84 -25.21 5.10 25.09
N HIS A 85 -24.46 4.27 25.81
CA HIS A 85 -23.62 4.74 26.91
C HIS A 85 -22.40 5.54 26.44
N ILE A 86 -21.74 5.10 25.36
CA ILE A 86 -20.61 5.81 24.74
C ILE A 86 -21.08 7.19 24.24
N ASP A 87 -22.13 7.23 23.42
CA ASP A 87 -22.67 8.45 22.85
C ASP A 87 -23.13 9.44 23.92
N ARG A 88 -23.78 8.96 24.98
CA ARG A 88 -24.19 9.78 26.12
C ARG A 88 -22.99 10.40 26.84
N ILE A 89 -21.93 9.63 27.09
CA ILE A 89 -20.73 10.13 27.80
C ILE A 89 -20.00 11.14 26.93
N GLU A 90 -19.84 10.87 25.64
CA GLU A 90 -19.17 11.77 24.70
C GLU A 90 -19.94 13.06 24.52
N THR A 91 -21.26 12.99 24.36
CA THR A 91 -22.12 14.17 24.28
C THR A 91 -22.07 15.00 25.56
N GLN A 92 -22.08 14.36 26.73
CA GLN A 92 -21.91 15.05 28.01
C GLN A 92 -20.54 15.71 28.12
N TYR A 93 -19.46 15.03 27.76
CA TYR A 93 -18.10 15.56 27.81
C TYR A 93 -17.89 16.73 26.84
N HIS A 94 -18.39 16.62 25.60
CA HIS A 94 -18.36 17.72 24.62
C HIS A 94 -19.22 18.91 25.05
N SER A 95 -20.33 18.67 25.74
CA SER A 95 -21.15 19.74 26.33
C SER A 95 -20.46 20.41 27.53
N LEU A 96 -19.69 19.66 28.32
CA LEU A 96 -18.90 20.18 29.44
C LEU A 96 -17.69 20.97 28.96
N LEU A 97 -16.98 20.51 27.92
CA LEU A 97 -15.93 21.24 27.22
C LEU A 97 -16.45 22.57 26.65
N LYS A 98 -17.61 22.56 25.98
CA LYS A 98 -18.26 23.78 25.47
C LYS A 98 -18.77 24.72 26.57
N LYS A 99 -19.13 24.19 27.76
CA LYS A 99 -19.48 25.01 28.94
C LYS A 99 -18.24 25.62 29.60
N GLN A 100 -17.11 24.92 29.59
CA GLN A 100 -15.84 25.43 30.10
C GLN A 100 -15.29 26.58 29.24
N GLU A 101 -15.49 26.54 27.92
CA GLU A 101 -15.15 27.66 27.02
C GLU A 101 -16.07 28.89 27.16
N LYS A 102 -17.25 28.77 27.77
CA LYS A 102 -18.24 29.86 27.89
C LYS A 102 -18.35 30.48 29.29
N ALA A 103 -17.54 30.07 30.26
CA ALA A 103 -17.54 30.68 31.59
C ALA A 103 -16.69 31.97 31.62
N GLN A 104 -17.30 33.11 31.30
CA GLN A 104 -16.69 34.42 31.49
C GLN A 104 -16.60 34.80 32.99
N PRO A 105 -15.49 35.41 33.46
CA PRO A 105 -15.32 35.88 34.84
C PRO A 105 -16.10 37.20 35.11
N PRO A 106 -16.31 37.58 36.39
CA PRO A 106 -17.19 38.70 36.75
C PRO A 106 -16.74 40.05 36.21
N LYS A 107 -17.72 40.91 35.89
CA LYS A 107 -17.55 42.30 35.44
C LYS A 107 -16.70 43.09 36.43
N LEU A 108 -15.49 43.45 36.01
CA LEU A 108 -14.58 44.35 36.74
C LEU A 108 -14.52 45.72 36.06
N LYS A 109 -14.61 46.75 36.91
CA LYS A 109 -14.70 48.19 36.59
C LYS A 109 -13.60 48.67 35.65
N PHE A 110 -14.01 49.50 34.69
CA PHE A 110 -13.38 49.69 33.38
C PHE A 110 -12.24 50.72 33.30
N TRP A 111 -11.58 51.11 34.41
CA TRP A 111 -10.77 52.34 34.38
C TRP A 111 -9.34 52.27 34.92
N GLN A 112 -8.66 51.11 34.83
CA GLN A 112 -7.20 51.02 35.08
C GLN A 112 -6.42 50.03 34.16
N ARG A 113 -7.03 49.55 33.06
CA ARG A 113 -6.54 48.38 32.27
C ARG A 113 -5.68 48.67 31.03
N GLY A 114 -5.00 49.81 30.93
CA GLY A 114 -4.12 50.10 29.78
C GLY A 114 -2.78 49.35 29.83
N TYR A 115 -2.13 49.33 31.00
CA TYR A 115 -0.75 48.83 31.12
C TYR A 115 -0.64 47.32 31.32
N ALA A 116 -1.58 46.68 32.03
CA ALA A 116 -1.50 45.27 32.39
C ALA A 116 -1.76 44.30 31.21
N LEU A 117 -2.56 44.71 30.22
CA LEU A 117 -2.84 43.91 29.04
C LEU A 117 -1.66 43.90 28.05
N PHE A 118 -0.91 45.00 27.98
CA PHE A 118 0.29 45.08 27.15
C PHE A 118 1.41 44.18 27.69
N THR A 119 1.61 44.16 29.02
CA THR A 119 2.62 43.30 29.66
C THR A 119 2.30 41.82 29.53
N LEU A 120 1.02 41.42 29.64
CA LEU A 120 0.61 40.02 29.44
C LEU A 120 0.73 39.56 27.98
N GLY A 121 0.44 40.44 27.02
CA GLY A 121 0.62 40.15 25.60
C GLY A 121 2.08 39.90 25.23
N VAL A 122 2.99 40.76 25.71
CA VAL A 122 4.44 40.60 25.47
C VAL A 122 4.97 39.33 26.13
N LEU A 123 4.51 39.00 27.34
CA LEU A 123 4.95 37.82 28.08
C LEU A 123 4.43 36.51 27.45
N GLY A 124 3.22 36.51 26.89
CA GLY A 124 2.68 35.39 26.12
C GLY A 124 3.43 35.15 24.81
N VAL A 125 3.80 36.22 24.10
CA VAL A 125 4.62 36.11 22.88
C VAL A 125 6.03 35.59 23.21
N ALA A 126 6.64 36.08 24.29
CA ALA A 126 7.95 35.61 24.74
C ALA A 126 7.93 34.12 25.14
N LEU A 127 6.91 33.68 25.90
CA LEU A 127 6.73 32.27 26.27
C LEU A 127 6.46 31.39 25.04
N GLY A 128 5.68 31.87 24.07
CA GLY A 128 5.43 31.18 22.81
C GLY A 128 6.69 31.01 21.95
N MET A 129 7.54 32.04 21.87
CA MET A 129 8.83 31.95 21.18
C MET A 129 9.79 30.97 21.86
N VAL A 130 9.87 30.98 23.21
CA VAL A 130 10.73 30.06 23.96
C VAL A 130 10.24 28.61 23.85
N GLY A 131 8.93 28.39 23.98
CA GLY A 131 8.32 27.06 23.81
C GLY A 131 8.46 26.54 22.37
N GLY A 132 8.27 27.41 21.38
CA GLY A 132 8.52 27.09 19.96
C GLY A 132 9.97 26.73 19.70
N TYR A 133 10.92 27.49 20.25
CA TYR A 133 12.37 27.23 20.11
C TYR A 133 12.79 25.92 20.79
N TRP A 134 12.22 25.58 21.94
CA TRP A 134 12.50 24.33 22.65
C TRP A 134 11.80 23.10 22.05
N GLY A 135 10.64 23.29 21.41
CA GLY A 135 9.91 22.23 20.70
C GLY A 135 10.36 22.00 19.26
N TRP A 136 11.05 22.98 18.65
CA TRP A 136 11.60 22.92 17.29
C TRP A 136 12.46 21.67 17.04
N PRO A 137 13.37 21.25 17.94
CA PRO A 137 14.19 20.07 17.73
C PRO A 137 13.37 18.77 17.72
N TRP A 138 12.25 18.70 18.45
CA TRP A 138 11.41 17.48 18.53
C TRP A 138 10.73 17.17 17.21
N PHE A 139 10.30 18.18 16.44
CA PHE A 139 9.68 17.96 15.13
C PHE A 139 10.63 17.26 14.15
N TYR A 140 11.92 17.57 14.19
CA TYR A 140 12.96 16.93 13.35
C TYR A 140 13.46 15.59 13.88
N THR A 141 13.00 15.13 15.06
CA THR A 141 13.37 13.79 15.59
C THR A 141 12.47 12.66 15.08
N THR A 142 11.35 12.99 14.43
CA THR A 142 10.50 11.96 13.81
C THR A 142 11.11 11.51 12.48
N PRO A 143 11.20 10.19 12.20
CA PRO A 143 11.74 9.68 10.93
C PRO A 143 10.95 10.16 9.70
N TYR A 144 9.72 10.64 9.88
CA TYR A 144 8.85 11.19 8.84
C TYR A 144 9.12 12.66 8.50
N ALA A 145 9.81 13.41 9.37
CA ALA A 145 10.12 14.83 9.17
C ALA A 145 11.53 15.08 8.63
N ALA A 146 12.32 14.03 8.40
CA ALA A 146 13.61 14.15 7.75
C ALA A 146 13.39 14.59 6.30
N PRO A 147 13.92 15.75 5.87
CA PRO A 147 13.78 16.18 4.49
C PRO A 147 14.53 15.19 3.58
N GLN A 148 13.79 14.36 2.85
CA GLN A 148 14.35 13.51 1.81
C GLN A 148 14.87 14.41 0.70
N ARG A 149 16.19 14.41 0.50
CA ARG A 149 16.81 15.16 -0.60
C ARG A 149 16.60 14.36 -1.89
N ILE A 150 15.72 14.84 -2.76
CA ILE A 150 15.42 14.23 -4.06
C ILE A 150 16.16 14.96 -5.19
N THR A 151 16.59 14.23 -6.22
CA THR A 151 17.13 14.81 -7.45
C THR A 151 16.01 15.44 -8.27
N THR A 152 16.06 16.75 -8.48
CA THR A 152 15.02 17.48 -9.25
C THR A 152 15.40 17.71 -10.70
N LEU A 153 16.69 17.75 -11.05
CA LEU A 153 17.16 17.90 -12.43
C LEU A 153 17.28 16.51 -13.06
N ASN A 154 16.18 16.04 -13.63
CA ASN A 154 16.14 14.75 -14.31
C ASN A 154 15.97 14.91 -15.84
N GLU A 155 15.75 16.14 -16.30
CA GLU A 155 15.47 16.45 -17.70
C GLU A 155 16.48 17.45 -18.30
N ALA A 156 16.81 17.26 -19.58
CA ALA A 156 17.79 18.09 -20.28
C ALA A 156 17.35 19.57 -20.35
N SER A 157 16.06 19.83 -20.49
CA SER A 157 15.44 21.17 -20.51
C SER A 157 15.68 21.95 -19.20
N GLN A 158 15.50 21.28 -18.06
CA GLN A 158 15.70 21.85 -16.72
C GLN A 158 17.18 22.14 -16.44
N THR A 159 18.05 21.26 -16.96
CA THR A 159 19.50 21.46 -16.88
C THR A 159 19.92 22.66 -17.70
N GLN A 160 19.37 22.82 -18.91
CA GLN A 160 19.62 23.98 -19.77
C GLN A 160 19.16 25.29 -19.13
N ALA A 161 17.98 25.30 -18.50
CA ALA A 161 17.46 26.46 -17.78
C ALA A 161 18.35 26.85 -16.59
N LEU A 162 18.79 25.87 -15.80
CA LEU A 162 19.71 26.11 -14.69
C LEU A 162 21.06 26.64 -15.17
N LEU A 163 21.58 26.13 -16.29
CA LEU A 163 22.84 26.61 -16.88
C LEU A 163 22.74 28.05 -17.39
N ASN A 164 21.55 28.47 -17.85
CA ASN A 164 21.30 29.83 -18.31
C ASN A 164 21.10 30.81 -17.14
N ASP A 165 20.49 30.37 -16.05
CA ASP A 165 20.15 31.22 -14.90
C ASP A 165 21.24 31.28 -13.82
N SER A 166 22.29 30.44 -13.89
CA SER A 166 23.33 30.35 -12.85
C SER A 166 24.73 30.76 -13.31
N SER A 167 25.43 31.49 -12.43
CA SER A 167 26.83 31.87 -12.65
C SER A 167 27.79 30.70 -12.43
N THR A 168 29.01 30.79 -12.97
CA THR A 168 30.03 29.74 -12.84
C THR A 168 30.48 29.52 -11.38
N SER A 169 30.48 30.57 -10.56
CA SER A 169 30.82 30.52 -9.14
C SER A 169 29.75 29.86 -8.29
N GLU A 170 28.46 30.09 -8.58
CA GLU A 170 27.34 29.40 -7.91
C GLU A 170 27.34 27.90 -8.20
N ARG A 171 27.60 27.53 -9.46
CA ARG A 171 27.74 26.12 -9.86
C ARG A 171 28.92 25.44 -9.18
N ALA A 172 30.05 26.12 -9.02
CA ALA A 172 31.20 25.61 -8.28
C ALA A 172 30.89 25.40 -6.79
N ARG A 173 30.05 26.27 -6.19
CA ARG A 173 29.60 26.11 -4.80
C ARG A 173 28.67 24.90 -4.65
N TRP A 174 27.71 24.73 -5.55
CA TRP A 174 26.78 23.59 -5.50
C TRP A 174 27.43 22.27 -5.86
N GLN A 175 28.58 22.29 -6.53
CA GLN A 175 29.34 21.08 -6.88
C GLN A 175 29.55 20.16 -5.68
N HIS A 176 29.85 20.73 -4.51
CA HIS A 176 30.11 19.97 -3.29
C HIS A 176 28.88 19.22 -2.78
N ASP A 177 27.67 19.73 -3.04
CA ASP A 177 26.41 19.15 -2.57
C ASP A 177 25.71 18.30 -3.64
N LEU A 178 25.74 18.74 -4.90
CA LEU A 178 25.08 18.07 -6.02
C LEU A 178 25.81 16.80 -6.44
N ILE A 179 27.15 16.80 -6.52
CA ILE A 179 27.90 15.63 -6.99
C ILE A 179 27.66 14.42 -6.06
N PRO A 180 27.78 14.52 -4.73
CA PRO A 180 27.49 13.40 -3.84
C PRO A 180 26.04 12.93 -3.95
N LEU A 181 25.08 13.86 -3.98
CA LEU A 181 23.66 13.51 -4.07
C LEU A 181 23.30 12.76 -5.37
N TYR A 182 23.81 13.22 -6.51
CA TYR A 182 23.63 12.51 -7.78
C TYR A 182 24.44 11.22 -7.84
N ARG A 183 25.62 11.17 -7.22
CA ARG A 183 26.41 9.92 -7.10
C ARG A 183 25.64 8.86 -6.31
N ASP A 184 25.07 9.22 -5.16
CA ASP A 184 24.32 8.30 -4.32
C ASP A 184 23.07 7.82 -5.07
N THR A 185 22.36 8.73 -5.74
CA THR A 185 21.19 8.40 -6.56
C THR A 185 21.56 7.49 -7.75
N LEU A 186 22.70 7.74 -8.41
CA LEU A 186 23.19 6.88 -9.48
C LEU A 186 23.58 5.49 -8.95
N GLN A 187 24.27 5.42 -7.82
CA GLN A 187 24.64 4.14 -7.19
C GLN A 187 23.40 3.35 -6.78
N GLN A 188 22.39 4.00 -6.21
CA GLN A 188 21.10 3.40 -5.90
C GLN A 188 20.41 2.90 -7.17
N ASN A 189 20.22 3.75 -8.18
CA ASN A 189 19.54 3.37 -9.41
C ASN A 189 20.25 2.25 -10.21
N LEU A 190 21.58 2.15 -10.11
CA LEU A 190 22.35 1.06 -10.72
C LEU A 190 22.29 -0.26 -9.95
N THR A 191 21.93 -0.22 -8.66
CA THR A 191 21.78 -1.41 -7.80
C THR A 191 20.34 -1.89 -7.68
N ILE A 192 19.36 -1.06 -8.05
CA ILE A 192 17.94 -1.44 -8.16
C ILE A 192 17.82 -2.59 -9.18
N SER A 193 17.33 -3.74 -8.71
CA SER A 193 16.99 -4.87 -9.58
C SER A 193 15.93 -4.46 -10.59
N PHE A 194 15.98 -5.04 -11.78
CA PHE A 194 14.98 -4.81 -12.82
C PHE A 194 13.52 -5.06 -12.37
N SER A 195 13.32 -5.91 -11.36
CA SER A 195 12.03 -6.24 -10.72
C SER A 195 11.65 -5.35 -9.53
N GLU A 196 12.60 -4.62 -8.93
CA GLU A 196 12.41 -3.91 -7.66
C GLU A 196 11.27 -2.87 -7.70
N PRO A 197 11.14 -2.02 -8.73
CA PRO A 197 10.04 -1.06 -8.80
C PRO A 197 8.66 -1.72 -8.76
N LYS A 198 8.51 -2.90 -9.40
CA LYS A 198 7.27 -3.68 -9.38
C LYS A 198 7.02 -4.26 -7.99
N ARG A 199 8.06 -4.76 -7.30
CA ARG A 199 7.96 -5.22 -5.91
C ARG A 199 7.58 -4.11 -4.94
N HIS A 200 8.19 -2.94 -5.07
CA HIS A 200 7.83 -1.77 -4.25
C HIS A 200 6.38 -1.38 -4.48
N ALA A 201 5.92 -1.34 -5.73
CA ALA A 201 4.53 -1.05 -6.05
C ALA A 201 3.56 -2.10 -5.46
N ILE A 202 3.88 -3.40 -5.56
CA ILE A 202 3.10 -4.48 -4.91
C ILE A 202 3.02 -4.25 -3.39
N THR A 203 4.16 -3.96 -2.75
CA THR A 203 4.24 -3.77 -1.30
C THR A 203 3.46 -2.53 -0.85
N GLN A 204 3.58 -1.42 -1.58
CA GLN A 204 2.86 -0.18 -1.30
C GLN A 204 1.35 -0.35 -1.49
N LEU A 205 0.93 -1.05 -2.55
CA LEU A 205 -0.48 -1.35 -2.77
C LEU A 205 -1.04 -2.24 -1.65
N ASN A 206 -0.31 -3.25 -1.22
CA ASN A 206 -0.70 -4.11 -0.09
C ASN A 206 -0.83 -3.31 1.20
N LEU A 207 0.10 -2.38 1.46
CA LEU A 207 0.03 -1.47 2.60
C LEU A 207 -1.23 -0.59 2.51
N LEU A 208 -1.50 0.02 1.35
CA LEU A 208 -2.70 0.85 1.16
C LEU A 208 -4.00 0.06 1.39
N ARG A 209 -4.07 -1.18 0.89
CA ARG A 209 -5.21 -2.08 1.14
C ARG A 209 -5.36 -2.46 2.60
N THR A 210 -4.25 -2.58 3.33
CA THR A 210 -4.24 -2.90 4.76
C THR A 210 -4.70 -1.70 5.59
N LEU A 211 -4.27 -0.50 5.24
CA LEU A 211 -4.62 0.73 5.96
C LEU A 211 -6.04 1.22 5.64
N TYR A 212 -6.49 1.04 4.40
CA TYR A 212 -7.75 1.59 3.88
C TYR A 212 -8.54 0.55 3.06
N PRO A 213 -9.01 -0.54 3.69
CA PRO A 213 -9.65 -1.65 2.98
C PRO A 213 -10.97 -1.29 2.27
N GLU A 214 -11.71 -0.31 2.81
CA GLU A 214 -13.02 0.10 2.28
C GLU A 214 -12.96 1.33 1.37
N ASN A 215 -11.76 1.86 1.11
CA ASN A 215 -11.63 3.06 0.29
C ASN A 215 -11.78 2.74 -1.20
N GLU A 216 -12.75 3.38 -1.87
CA GLU A 216 -13.05 3.16 -3.29
C GLU A 216 -11.85 3.44 -4.21
N GLN A 217 -11.03 4.46 -3.91
CA GLN A 217 -9.87 4.80 -4.72
C GLN A 217 -8.77 3.74 -4.60
N VAL A 218 -8.55 3.21 -3.40
CA VAL A 218 -7.59 2.12 -3.16
C VAL A 218 -8.06 0.83 -3.84
N ASN A 219 -9.36 0.54 -3.82
CA ASN A 219 -9.92 -0.62 -4.50
C ASN A 219 -9.84 -0.49 -6.04
N ALA A 220 -10.13 0.68 -6.60
CA ALA A 220 -9.97 0.95 -8.03
C ALA A 220 -8.49 0.82 -8.47
N LEU A 221 -7.57 1.42 -7.72
CA LEU A 221 -6.12 1.31 -7.97
C LEU A 221 -5.65 -0.15 -7.89
N SER A 222 -6.16 -0.91 -6.92
CA SER A 222 -5.82 -2.34 -6.80
C SER A 222 -6.32 -3.17 -7.98
N GLN A 223 -7.50 -2.85 -8.51
CA GLN A 223 -8.04 -3.55 -9.68
C GLN A 223 -7.24 -3.24 -10.95
N GLU A 224 -6.91 -1.96 -11.18
CA GLU A 224 -6.09 -1.56 -12.32
C GLU A 224 -4.72 -2.23 -12.28
N PHE A 225 -4.07 -2.20 -11.11
CA PHE A 225 -2.76 -2.82 -10.92
C PHE A 225 -2.82 -4.35 -11.10
N ALA A 226 -3.85 -5.02 -10.58
CA ALA A 226 -4.04 -6.45 -10.76
C ALA A 226 -4.25 -6.82 -12.24
N LEU A 227 -5.01 -6.01 -12.99
CA LEU A 227 -5.23 -6.21 -14.41
C LEU A 227 -3.93 -6.05 -15.22
N GLN A 228 -3.14 -5.02 -14.93
CA GLN A 228 -1.82 -4.84 -15.55
C GLN A 228 -0.88 -6.02 -15.27
N GLN A 229 -0.82 -6.47 -14.02
CA GLN A 229 -0.04 -7.64 -13.63
C GLN A 229 -0.51 -8.89 -14.38
N GLN A 230 -1.82 -9.15 -14.41
CA GLN A 230 -2.39 -10.32 -15.08
C GLN A 230 -2.05 -10.33 -16.57
N GLN A 231 -2.24 -9.20 -17.27
CA GLN A 231 -1.92 -9.08 -18.69
C GLN A 231 -0.43 -9.36 -18.97
N ALA A 232 0.47 -8.80 -18.15
CA ALA A 232 1.90 -9.03 -18.27
C ALA A 232 2.28 -10.51 -18.06
N LEU A 233 1.66 -11.17 -17.07
CA LEU A 233 1.90 -12.58 -16.78
C LEU A 233 1.33 -13.50 -17.87
N GLU A 234 0.15 -13.20 -18.41
CA GLU A 234 -0.47 -13.93 -19.52
C GLU A 234 0.38 -13.83 -20.79
N GLN A 235 0.86 -12.63 -21.12
CA GLN A 235 1.78 -12.43 -22.24
C GLN A 235 3.05 -13.26 -22.07
N THR A 236 3.63 -13.24 -20.86
CA THR A 236 4.83 -14.03 -20.56
C THR A 236 4.56 -15.53 -20.70
N ALA A 237 3.43 -16.03 -20.18
CA ALA A 237 3.03 -17.43 -20.31
C ALA A 237 2.85 -17.86 -21.77
N LEU A 238 2.22 -17.01 -22.59
CA LEU A 238 2.06 -17.22 -24.02
C LEU A 238 3.41 -17.33 -24.74
N PHE A 239 4.38 -16.46 -24.42
CA PHE A 239 5.72 -16.55 -24.99
C PHE A 239 6.46 -17.82 -24.58
N VAL A 240 6.37 -18.21 -23.31
CA VAL A 240 6.97 -19.46 -22.81
C VAL A 240 6.33 -20.68 -23.50
N ALA A 241 5.00 -20.68 -23.68
CA ALA A 241 4.30 -21.75 -24.38
C ALA A 241 4.73 -21.85 -25.85
N LYS A 242 4.77 -20.72 -26.57
CA LYS A 242 5.27 -20.68 -27.95
C LYS A 242 6.74 -21.14 -28.03
N PHE A 243 7.58 -20.80 -27.05
CA PHE A 243 8.95 -21.29 -26.99
C PHE A 243 9.07 -22.79 -26.82
N SER A 244 8.26 -23.37 -25.94
CA SER A 244 8.21 -24.83 -25.82
C SER A 244 7.75 -25.49 -27.12
N GLU A 245 6.70 -24.95 -27.76
CA GLU A 245 6.17 -25.46 -29.03
C GLU A 245 7.22 -25.42 -30.14
N ILE A 246 7.91 -24.30 -30.31
CA ILE A 246 8.92 -24.14 -31.36
C ILE A 246 10.17 -24.97 -31.08
N ARG A 247 10.61 -25.10 -29.82
CA ARG A 247 11.70 -26.04 -29.48
C ARG A 247 11.34 -27.48 -29.89
N THR A 248 10.10 -27.89 -29.67
CA THR A 248 9.60 -29.19 -30.14
C THR A 248 9.59 -29.29 -31.67
N LYS A 249 9.13 -28.24 -32.38
CA LYS A 249 9.20 -28.20 -33.86
C LYS A 249 10.64 -28.30 -34.35
N MET A 250 11.57 -27.55 -33.75
CA MET A 250 13.00 -27.58 -34.08
C MET A 250 13.61 -28.96 -33.92
N ALA A 251 13.28 -29.67 -32.83
CA ALA A 251 13.71 -31.06 -32.65
C ALA A 251 13.16 -31.97 -33.77
N ASN A 252 11.93 -31.74 -34.20
CA ASN A 252 11.26 -32.51 -35.25
C ASN A 252 11.73 -32.18 -36.68
N ILE A 253 12.28 -30.98 -36.93
CA ILE A 253 12.90 -30.61 -38.22
C ILE A 253 14.02 -31.60 -38.59
N SER A 254 14.83 -32.02 -37.61
CA SER A 254 15.89 -33.02 -37.83
C SER A 254 15.35 -34.39 -38.30
N LEU A 255 14.15 -34.77 -37.86
CA LEU A 255 13.47 -36.00 -38.25
C LEU A 255 12.78 -35.87 -39.61
N LEU A 256 12.20 -34.70 -39.92
CA LEU A 256 11.56 -34.42 -41.20
C LEU A 256 12.59 -34.34 -42.34
N ALA A 257 13.76 -33.74 -42.07
CA ALA A 257 14.89 -33.71 -43.00
C ALA A 257 15.39 -35.12 -43.34
N LYS A 258 15.51 -36.00 -42.34
CA LYS A 258 15.88 -37.43 -42.55
C LYS A 258 14.83 -38.23 -43.32
N ARG A 259 13.56 -37.81 -43.29
CA ARG A 259 12.44 -38.48 -43.96
C ARG A 259 12.09 -37.90 -45.35
N GLY A 260 12.84 -36.90 -45.83
CA GLY A 260 12.67 -36.32 -47.17
C GLY A 260 11.38 -35.52 -47.36
N LYS A 261 10.75 -35.06 -46.29
CA LYS A 261 9.48 -34.29 -46.35
C LYS A 261 9.73 -32.78 -46.47
N TRP A 262 10.17 -32.34 -47.64
CA TRP A 262 10.65 -30.98 -47.88
C TRP A 262 9.59 -29.87 -47.72
N ALA A 263 8.33 -30.12 -48.10
CA ALA A 263 7.25 -29.12 -47.95
C ALA A 263 6.84 -28.89 -46.48
N GLU A 264 6.80 -29.95 -45.66
CA GLU A 264 6.57 -29.82 -44.21
C GLU A 264 7.75 -29.15 -43.52
N LEU A 265 8.98 -29.43 -43.99
CA LEU A 265 10.21 -28.79 -43.52
C LEU A 265 10.18 -27.27 -43.72
N GLU A 266 9.87 -26.82 -44.94
CA GLU A 266 9.78 -25.40 -45.31
C GLU A 266 8.76 -24.63 -44.46
N LYS A 267 7.59 -25.23 -44.22
CA LYS A 267 6.57 -24.64 -43.35
C LYS A 267 7.05 -24.51 -41.91
N GLN A 268 7.79 -25.51 -41.40
CA GLN A 268 8.32 -25.46 -40.03
C GLN A 268 9.47 -24.46 -39.90
N THR A 269 10.38 -24.35 -40.88
CA THR A 269 11.45 -23.34 -40.87
C THR A 269 10.93 -21.93 -40.98
N LYS A 270 9.89 -21.66 -41.79
CA LYS A 270 9.26 -20.33 -41.84
C LYS A 270 8.65 -19.92 -40.49
N SER A 271 7.96 -20.85 -39.82
CA SER A 271 7.45 -20.61 -38.47
C SER A 271 8.57 -20.40 -37.44
N LEU A 272 9.75 -20.98 -37.68
CA LEU A 272 10.93 -20.85 -36.83
C LEU A 272 11.61 -19.48 -37.02
N GLU A 273 11.66 -18.97 -38.24
CA GLU A 273 12.18 -17.64 -38.58
C GLU A 273 11.30 -16.53 -37.99
N GLU A 274 9.99 -16.58 -38.27
CA GLU A 274 8.99 -15.69 -37.65
C GLU A 274 9.08 -15.74 -36.12
N PHE A 275 9.35 -16.93 -35.58
CA PHE A 275 9.51 -17.12 -34.15
C PHE A 275 10.83 -16.57 -33.60
N ALA A 276 11.97 -16.80 -34.25
CA ALA A 276 13.27 -16.27 -33.86
C ALA A 276 13.26 -14.73 -33.88
N VAL A 277 12.56 -14.12 -34.84
CA VAL A 277 12.25 -12.69 -34.83
C VAL A 277 11.34 -12.36 -33.62
N SER A 278 10.27 -13.13 -33.39
CA SER A 278 9.32 -12.94 -32.28
C SER A 278 9.88 -13.24 -30.90
N LEU A 279 11.03 -13.89 -30.75
CA LEU A 279 11.61 -14.28 -29.47
C LEU A 279 13.10 -14.00 -29.43
N SER A 280 13.57 -13.12 -30.34
CA SER A 280 14.94 -12.67 -30.39
C SER A 280 15.39 -12.42 -28.96
N PRO A 281 16.51 -13.02 -28.53
CA PRO A 281 17.11 -12.72 -27.25
C PRO A 281 17.08 -11.20 -27.10
N ILE A 282 16.79 -10.67 -25.91
CA ILE A 282 16.75 -9.22 -25.65
C ILE A 282 17.90 -8.51 -26.40
N TYR A 283 19.08 -9.13 -26.45
CA TYR A 283 20.24 -8.76 -27.26
C TYR A 283 20.04 -8.70 -28.79
N GLY A 284 19.45 -9.71 -29.43
CA GLY A 284 19.21 -9.69 -30.88
C GLY A 284 18.17 -8.65 -31.31
N ARG A 285 17.23 -8.28 -30.44
CA ARG A 285 16.32 -7.15 -30.68
C ARG A 285 16.98 -5.80 -30.48
N VAL A 286 17.90 -5.68 -29.53
CA VAL A 286 18.74 -4.49 -29.37
C VAL A 286 19.58 -4.27 -30.63
N ASP A 287 20.24 -5.32 -31.12
CA ASP A 287 21.05 -5.28 -32.34
C ASP A 287 20.22 -4.88 -33.57
N TYR A 288 19.00 -5.42 -33.71
CA TYR A 288 18.09 -5.04 -34.79
C TYR A 288 17.64 -3.58 -34.72
N VAL A 289 17.31 -3.07 -33.52
CA VAL A 289 16.98 -1.65 -33.32
C VAL A 289 18.17 -0.76 -33.66
N GLN A 290 19.40 -1.16 -33.26
CA GLN A 290 20.62 -0.45 -33.60
C GLN A 290 20.81 -0.38 -35.12
N GLY A 291 20.69 -1.51 -35.83
CA GLY A 291 20.78 -1.56 -37.28
C GLY A 291 19.73 -0.69 -38.00
N LEU A 292 18.49 -0.67 -37.51
CA LEU A 292 17.43 0.19 -38.06
C LEU A 292 17.72 1.69 -37.86
N LEU A 293 18.29 2.07 -36.71
CA LEU A 293 18.71 3.45 -36.43
C LEU A 293 19.89 3.86 -37.32
N GLU A 294 20.87 2.98 -37.52
CA GLU A 294 22.01 3.20 -38.42
C GLU A 294 21.57 3.37 -39.88
N GLN A 295 20.51 2.66 -40.29
CA GLN A 295 19.90 2.76 -41.62
C GLN A 295 18.96 3.98 -41.78
N GLY A 296 18.72 4.74 -40.71
CA GLY A 296 17.82 5.90 -40.71
C GLY A 296 16.33 5.54 -40.68
N ASP A 297 15.96 4.27 -40.53
CA ASP A 297 14.57 3.82 -40.42
C ASP A 297 14.07 3.95 -38.97
N VAL A 298 13.88 5.20 -38.55
CA VAL A 298 13.44 5.56 -37.19
C VAL A 298 12.05 5.00 -36.89
N THR A 299 11.17 4.88 -37.89
CA THR A 299 9.78 4.45 -37.70
C THR A 299 9.73 2.98 -37.31
N ASN A 300 10.46 2.11 -38.01
CA ASN A 300 10.50 0.70 -37.66
C ASN A 300 11.36 0.45 -36.41
N ALA A 301 12.43 1.22 -36.19
CA ALA A 301 13.19 1.17 -34.94
C ALA A 301 12.30 1.44 -33.73
N GLN A 302 11.40 2.43 -33.81
CA GLN A 302 10.49 2.77 -32.72
C GLN A 302 9.49 1.65 -32.42
N LYS A 303 8.96 0.99 -33.46
CA LYS A 303 8.05 -0.17 -33.29
C LYS A 303 8.76 -1.33 -32.61
N GLU A 304 9.95 -1.69 -33.08
CA GLU A 304 10.72 -2.80 -32.50
C GLU A 304 11.19 -2.50 -31.08
N PHE A 305 11.54 -1.24 -30.80
CA PHE A 305 11.88 -0.80 -29.46
C PHE A 305 10.68 -0.82 -28.50
N ALA A 306 9.48 -0.48 -28.97
CA ALA A 306 8.25 -0.58 -28.15
C ALA A 306 7.95 -2.04 -27.79
N ILE A 307 8.10 -2.96 -28.75
CA ILE A 307 7.94 -4.40 -28.51
C ILE A 307 8.98 -4.90 -27.51
N LEU A 308 10.23 -4.45 -27.61
CA LEU A 308 11.29 -4.79 -26.66
C LEU A 308 10.95 -4.32 -25.24
N LYS A 309 10.50 -3.06 -25.10
CA LYS A 309 10.07 -2.50 -23.81
C LYS A 309 8.93 -3.30 -23.18
N GLN A 310 7.90 -3.63 -23.95
CA GLN A 310 6.75 -4.40 -23.46
C GLN A 310 7.17 -5.77 -22.92
N ARG A 311 8.11 -6.45 -23.61
CA ARG A 311 8.62 -7.76 -23.18
C ARG A 311 9.45 -7.67 -21.92
N LEU A 312 10.32 -6.66 -21.86
CA LEU A 312 11.10 -6.37 -20.66
C LEU A 312 10.16 -6.11 -19.48
N ASP A 313 9.15 -5.27 -19.64
CA ASP A 313 8.15 -5.02 -18.60
C ASP A 313 7.44 -6.31 -18.16
N SER A 314 6.99 -7.13 -19.11
CA SER A 314 6.34 -8.41 -18.80
C SER A 314 7.24 -9.37 -18.03
N LEU A 315 8.52 -9.42 -18.41
CA LEU A 315 9.54 -10.23 -17.72
C LEU A 315 9.86 -9.68 -16.32
N SER A 316 9.85 -8.35 -16.14
CA SER A 316 10.03 -7.71 -14.83
C SER A 316 8.94 -8.16 -13.85
N TRP A 317 7.68 -8.21 -14.31
CA TRP A 317 6.54 -8.70 -13.53
C TRP A 317 6.70 -10.16 -13.14
N LYS A 318 7.15 -11.00 -14.08
CA LYS A 318 7.33 -12.42 -13.80
C LYS A 318 8.45 -12.65 -12.79
N ILE A 319 9.55 -11.91 -12.88
CA ILE A 319 10.64 -11.97 -11.90
C ILE A 319 10.14 -11.52 -10.53
N ALA A 320 9.41 -10.40 -10.44
CA ALA A 320 8.85 -9.91 -9.19
C ALA A 320 7.92 -10.94 -8.52
N GLU A 321 7.05 -11.60 -9.30
CA GLU A 321 6.19 -12.68 -8.81
C GLU A 321 6.99 -13.87 -8.28
N LEU A 322 8.04 -14.29 -9.00
CA LEU A 322 8.88 -15.42 -8.60
C LEU A 322 9.68 -15.10 -7.33
N GLU A 323 10.25 -13.90 -7.24
CA GLU A 323 10.96 -13.45 -6.03
C GLU A 323 10.04 -13.45 -4.80
N GLN A 324 8.79 -12.98 -4.96
CA GLN A 324 7.81 -13.01 -3.89
C GLN A 324 7.49 -14.45 -3.45
N ARG A 325 7.21 -15.34 -4.40
CA ARG A 325 6.94 -16.76 -4.10
C ARG A 325 8.11 -17.45 -3.41
N ILE A 326 9.35 -17.14 -3.81
CA ILE A 326 10.57 -17.66 -3.18
C ILE A 326 10.69 -17.11 -1.75
N GLY A 327 10.42 -15.82 -1.54
CA GLY A 327 10.42 -15.20 -0.21
C GLY A 327 9.38 -15.82 0.73
N ASP A 328 8.14 -16.01 0.26
CA ASP A 328 7.06 -16.61 1.05
C ASP A 328 7.38 -18.07 1.42
N ALA A 329 7.97 -18.84 0.50
CA ALA A 329 8.39 -20.21 0.75
C ALA A 329 9.53 -20.31 1.78
N ALA A 330 10.44 -19.32 1.82
CA ALA A 330 11.52 -19.25 2.78
C ALA A 330 11.06 -18.89 4.21
N LEU A 331 9.89 -18.26 4.36
CA LEU A 331 9.30 -17.92 5.67
C LEU A 331 8.51 -19.08 6.29
N LEU A 332 8.17 -20.11 5.50
CA LEU A 332 7.44 -21.30 5.94
C LEU A 332 8.36 -22.48 6.31
N GLN A 333 9.66 -22.34 6.09
CA GLN A 333 10.72 -23.25 6.54
C GLN A 333 11.37 -22.70 7.81
#